data_AF-A0A1Q7YNC0-F1
#
_entry.id   AF-A0A1Q7YNC0-F1
#
_cell.length_a   1.000
_cell.length_b   1.000
_cell.length_c   1.000
_cell.angle_alpha   90.00
_cell.angle_beta   90.00
_cell.angle_gamma   90.00
#
_symmetry.space_group_name_H-M   'P 1'
#
loop_
_entity.id
_entity.type
_entity.pdbx_description
1 polymer ?
#
loop_
_entity_poly.entity_id
_entity_poly.type
_entity_poly.pdbx_seq_one_letter_code
_entity_poly.pdbx_strand_id
1 'polypeptide(L)'
;MVTSQIPSGRDVVKPEIYASLDPAARGSSFQIAVVMKIRPGFHVNAREKSEDYLIATDLKSELPAGFKAGEVAYPKGKLEKFAFSKIPLNVYQDTVTLFMPVTALANAPLGEQHIPLKLRYQACSSEICLPPVTLTLDAVVNVAASTSASKPAHAEIFRNGESRR
;
A
#
# COMPACT_ATOMS: atom_id res chain seq x y z
N MET A 1 -2.95 -0.18 35.93
CA MET A 1 -1.69 0.07 35.21
C MET A 1 -1.70 -0.87 34.00
N VAL A 2 -1.99 -0.36 32.81
CA VAL A 2 -1.92 -1.20 31.60
C VAL A 2 -0.44 -1.26 31.25
N THR A 3 0.18 -2.41 31.46
CA THR A 3 1.51 -2.70 30.91
C THR A 3 1.35 -2.61 29.40
N SER A 4 1.72 -1.48 28.79
CA SER A 4 1.70 -1.31 27.34
C SER A 4 2.72 -2.27 26.75
N GLN A 5 2.24 -3.48 26.44
CA GLN A 5 3.02 -4.46 25.71
C GLN A 5 3.35 -3.84 24.35
N ILE A 6 4.64 -3.68 24.08
CA ILE A 6 5.12 -3.20 22.79
C ILE A 6 4.58 -4.16 21.71
N PRO A 7 3.83 -3.67 20.71
CA PRO A 7 3.28 -4.53 19.66
C PRO A 7 4.39 -5.18 18.84
N SER A 8 4.07 -6.31 18.21
CA SER A 8 4.92 -6.79 17.12
C SER A 8 4.89 -5.78 15.96
N GLY A 9 5.98 -5.67 15.20
CA GLY A 9 6.03 -4.76 14.05
C GLY A 9 4.90 -5.00 13.05
N ARG A 10 4.47 -6.26 12.89
CA ARG A 10 3.37 -6.68 12.02
C ARG A 10 2.01 -6.13 12.45
N ASP A 11 1.79 -5.94 13.75
CA ASP A 11 0.51 -5.46 14.28
C ASP A 11 0.39 -3.92 14.25
N VAL A 12 1.47 -3.22 13.88
CA VAL A 12 1.47 -1.75 13.82
C VAL A 12 0.77 -1.23 12.58
N VAL A 13 0.87 -1.92 11.44
CA VAL A 13 0.17 -1.54 10.21
C VAL A 13 -0.91 -2.56 9.89
N LYS A 14 -2.15 -2.09 9.77
CA LYS A 14 -3.30 -2.86 9.30
C LYS A 14 -3.63 -2.44 7.86
N PRO A 15 -3.17 -3.20 6.85
CA PRO A 15 -3.46 -2.89 5.46
C PRO A 15 -4.87 -3.35 5.06
N GLU A 16 -5.54 -2.53 4.26
CA GLU A 16 -6.77 -2.87 3.53
C GLU A 16 -6.52 -2.67 2.03
N ILE A 17 -7.14 -3.49 1.19
CA ILE A 17 -6.83 -3.56 -0.24
C ILE A 17 -8.11 -3.37 -1.03
N TYR A 18 -8.04 -2.53 -2.07
CA TYR A 18 -9.18 -2.21 -2.92
C TYR A 18 -8.75 -2.18 -4.38
N ALA A 19 -9.69 -2.48 -5.28
CA ALA A 19 -9.52 -2.31 -6.72
C ALA A 19 -10.43 -1.19 -7.23
N SER A 20 -9.95 -0.37 -8.17
CA SER A 20 -10.77 0.73 -8.71
C SER A 20 -11.85 0.26 -9.68
N LEU A 21 -11.77 -0.99 -10.16
CA LEU A 21 -12.76 -1.63 -11.01
C LEU A 21 -13.12 -3.01 -10.45
N ASP A 22 -14.41 -3.31 -10.40
CA ASP A 22 -14.92 -4.65 -10.08
C ASP A 22 -16.23 -4.94 -10.86
N PRO A 23 -16.21 -5.80 -11.89
CA PRO A 23 -15.02 -6.42 -12.46
C PRO A 23 -14.15 -5.44 -13.27
N ALA A 24 -12.86 -5.73 -13.39
CA ALA A 24 -11.97 -5.13 -14.38
C ALA A 24 -12.11 -5.86 -15.72
N ALA A 25 -12.15 -5.15 -16.84
CA ALA A 25 -12.20 -5.81 -18.14
C ALA A 25 -10.80 -6.18 -18.64
N ARG A 26 -10.69 -7.23 -19.46
CA ARG A 26 -9.53 -7.45 -20.32
C ARG A 26 -9.22 -6.20 -21.15
N GLY A 27 -7.93 -5.89 -21.26
CA GLY A 27 -7.44 -4.69 -21.94
C GLY A 27 -7.60 -3.38 -21.15
N SER A 28 -8.21 -3.41 -19.97
CA SER A 28 -8.39 -2.21 -19.14
C SER A 28 -7.21 -2.00 -18.18
N SER A 29 -6.97 -0.74 -17.86
CA SER A 29 -6.08 -0.32 -16.77
C SER A 29 -6.93 0.15 -15.60
N PHE A 30 -6.53 -0.28 -14.41
CA PHE A 30 -7.17 0.04 -13.14
C PHE A 30 -6.10 0.26 -12.06
N GLN A 31 -6.53 0.61 -10.86
CA GLN A 31 -5.65 0.82 -9.71
C GLN A 31 -5.95 -0.21 -8.63
N ILE A 32 -4.90 -0.70 -7.97
CA ILE A 32 -4.99 -1.38 -6.67
C ILE A 32 -4.54 -0.37 -5.61
N ALA A 33 -5.39 -0.11 -4.62
CA ALA A 33 -5.05 0.71 -3.46
C ALA A 33 -4.67 -0.20 -2.29
N VAL A 34 -3.55 0.09 -1.64
CA VAL A 34 -3.18 -0.49 -0.33
C VAL A 34 -3.27 0.63 0.71
N VAL A 35 -4.35 0.60 1.49
CA VAL A 35 -4.62 1.56 2.58
C VAL A 35 -3.95 1.05 3.85
N MET A 36 -2.86 1.70 4.23
CA MET A 36 -2.10 1.42 5.45
C MET A 36 -2.68 2.20 6.62
N LYS A 37 -3.39 1.53 7.54
CA LYS A 37 -3.79 2.11 8.83
C LYS A 37 -2.69 1.87 9.85
N ILE A 38 -1.97 2.91 10.22
CA ILE A 38 -0.84 2.90 11.14
C ILE A 38 -1.35 3.15 12.55
N ARG A 39 -0.97 2.29 13.49
CA ARG A 39 -1.38 2.40 14.89
C ARG A 39 -0.97 3.77 15.47
N PRO A 40 -1.86 4.47 16.20
CA PRO A 40 -1.51 5.73 16.87
C PRO A 40 -0.28 5.60 17.76
N GLY A 41 0.58 6.62 17.75
CA GLY A 41 1.86 6.63 18.44
C GLY A 41 3.01 5.94 17.70
N PHE A 42 2.75 5.37 16.52
CA PHE A 42 3.78 4.81 15.63
C PHE A 42 3.84 5.55 14.30
N HIS A 43 4.94 5.34 13.60
CA HIS A 43 5.17 5.76 12.23
C HIS A 43 5.93 4.68 11.46
N VAL A 44 5.93 4.78 10.13
CA VAL A 44 6.85 4.04 9.26
C VAL A 44 7.60 5.02 8.36
N ASN A 45 8.82 4.69 7.94
CA ASN A 45 9.54 5.56 7.01
C ASN A 45 8.80 5.64 5.66
N ALA A 46 8.74 6.84 5.09
CA ALA A 46 8.18 7.05 3.77
C ALA A 46 9.00 6.34 2.67
N ARG A 47 8.48 6.31 1.45
CA ARG A 47 9.23 5.74 0.30
C ARG A 47 10.53 6.48 0.05
N GLU A 48 10.48 7.80 0.07
CA GLU A 48 11.64 8.68 0.01
C GLU A 48 12.22 8.81 1.42
N LYS A 49 13.31 8.07 1.67
CA LYS A 49 13.97 8.03 2.98
C LYS A 49 14.81 9.28 3.22
N SER A 50 14.80 9.79 4.45
CA SER A 50 15.65 10.92 4.85
C SER A 50 17.13 10.56 5.01
N GLU A 51 17.43 9.28 5.22
CA GLU A 51 18.78 8.76 5.45
C GLU A 51 18.91 7.37 4.85
N ASP A 52 20.13 7.00 4.46
CA ASP A 52 20.33 5.79 3.66
C ASP A 52 20.09 4.47 4.41
N TYR A 53 20.33 4.47 5.72
CA TYR A 53 20.18 3.29 6.58
C TYR A 53 18.72 2.99 6.93
N LEU A 54 17.77 3.90 6.65
CA LEU A 54 16.37 3.72 6.98
C LEU A 54 15.70 2.73 6.03
N ILE A 55 14.82 1.89 6.59
CA ILE A 55 14.01 0.96 5.81
C ILE A 55 12.77 1.69 5.29
N ALA A 56 12.80 2.06 4.00
CA ALA A 56 11.67 2.66 3.30
C ALA A 56 10.48 1.69 3.20
N THR A 57 9.27 2.25 3.21
CA THR A 57 8.06 1.50 2.82
C THR A 57 8.18 1.08 1.35
N ASP A 58 7.99 -0.22 1.09
CA ASP A 58 8.14 -0.84 -0.23
C ASP A 58 6.98 -1.81 -0.48
N LEU A 59 6.19 -1.53 -1.50
CA LEU A 59 5.15 -2.42 -2.01
C LEU A 59 5.63 -3.07 -3.30
N LYS A 60 5.61 -4.39 -3.34
CA LYS A 60 5.92 -5.20 -4.51
C LYS A 60 4.76 -6.12 -4.85
N SER A 61 4.64 -6.48 -6.12
CA SER A 61 3.67 -7.47 -6.60
C SER A 61 4.37 -8.66 -7.26
N GLU A 62 3.76 -9.83 -7.12
CA GLU A 62 4.09 -11.02 -7.90
C GLU A 62 2.95 -11.24 -8.90
N LEU A 63 3.11 -10.68 -10.10
CA LEU A 63 2.01 -10.62 -11.04
C LEU A 63 1.70 -12.00 -11.65
N PRO A 64 0.43 -12.45 -11.61
CA PRO A 64 0.02 -13.64 -12.34
C PRO A 64 0.05 -13.40 -13.85
N ALA A 65 0.02 -14.50 -14.62
CA ALA A 65 -0.03 -14.44 -16.07
C ALA A 65 -1.24 -13.62 -16.55
N GLY A 66 -1.02 -12.76 -17.55
CA GLY A 66 -2.07 -11.91 -18.10
C GLY A 66 -2.23 -10.55 -17.39
N PHE A 67 -1.33 -10.20 -16.47
CA PHE A 67 -1.33 -8.88 -15.82
C PHE A 67 0.02 -8.17 -15.97
N LYS A 68 -0.02 -6.84 -15.96
CA LYS A 68 1.15 -5.97 -15.81
C LYS A 68 0.87 -4.94 -14.71
N ALA A 69 1.89 -4.56 -13.96
CA ALA A 69 1.82 -3.41 -13.06
C ALA A 69 2.78 -2.33 -13.52
N GLY A 70 2.41 -1.08 -13.27
CA GLY A 70 3.31 0.06 -13.36
C GLY A 70 3.96 0.39 -12.02
N GLU A 71 4.60 1.55 -11.96
CA GLU A 71 5.23 2.04 -10.73
C GLU A 71 4.19 2.37 -9.66
N VAL A 72 4.45 1.92 -8.42
CA VAL A 72 3.60 2.25 -7.27
C VAL A 72 3.74 3.73 -6.96
N ALA A 73 2.61 4.44 -6.95
CA ALA A 73 2.53 5.82 -6.49
C ALA A 73 2.46 5.84 -4.96
N TYR A 74 3.49 6.41 -4.35
CA TYR A 74 3.56 6.67 -2.92
C TYR A 74 3.20 8.14 -2.65
N PRO A 75 2.38 8.44 -1.64
CA PRO A 75 2.12 9.82 -1.27
C PRO A 75 3.36 10.47 -0.65
N LYS A 76 3.39 11.80 -0.63
CA LYS A 76 4.41 12.55 0.11
C LYS A 76 4.33 12.18 1.59
N GLY A 77 5.48 11.87 2.19
CA GLY A 77 5.58 11.73 3.63
C GLY A 77 5.58 13.09 4.32
N LYS A 78 5.61 13.05 5.65
CA LYS A 78 5.71 14.24 6.50
C LYS A 78 7.06 14.21 7.21
N LEU A 79 7.76 15.34 7.22
CA LEU A 79 8.97 15.49 8.02
C LEU A 79 8.60 15.66 9.48
N GLU A 80 9.04 14.74 10.32
CA GLU A 80 8.77 14.72 11.75
C GLU A 80 10.06 14.62 12.55
N LYS A 81 10.13 15.35 13.66
CA LYS A 81 11.29 15.31 14.56
C LYS A 81 11.05 14.30 15.68
N PHE A 82 12.00 13.39 15.85
CA PHE A 82 11.95 12.37 16.89
C PHE A 82 13.14 12.52 17.84
N ALA A 83 12.97 12.15 19.11
CA ALA A 83 14.02 12.29 20.13
C ALA A 83 15.27 11.46 19.83
N PHE A 84 15.09 10.32 19.14
CA PHE A 84 16.19 9.43 18.74
C PHE A 84 16.93 9.88 17.46
N SER A 85 16.43 10.89 16.75
CA SER A 85 17.03 11.36 15.49
C SER A 85 17.56 12.78 15.60
N LYS A 86 18.72 13.03 15.00
CA LYS A 86 19.32 14.37 14.92
C LYS A 86 18.64 15.25 13.86
N ILE A 87 18.02 14.64 12.86
CA ILE A 87 17.32 15.33 11.77
C ILE A 87 15.83 14.94 11.74
N PRO A 88 14.96 15.76 11.15
CA PRO A 88 13.60 15.33 10.83
C PRO A 88 13.61 14.13 9.87
N LEU A 89 12.76 13.15 10.14
CA LEU A 89 12.60 11.96 9.31
C LEU A 89 11.32 12.06 8.47
N ASN A 90 11.38 11.64 7.22
CA ASN A 90 10.25 11.59 6.31
C ASN A 90 9.45 10.32 6.56
N VAL A 91 8.25 10.47 7.11
CA VAL A 91 7.47 9.35 7.65
C VAL A 91 6.01 9.36 7.19
N TYR A 92 5.37 8.21 7.35
CA TYR A 92 3.94 8.02 7.26
C TYR A 92 3.37 7.77 8.66
N GLN A 93 2.23 8.39 8.94
CA GLN A 93 1.44 8.26 10.17
C GLN A 93 -0.06 8.17 9.82
N ASP A 94 -0.88 7.80 10.81
CA ASP A 94 -2.33 7.69 10.69
C ASP A 94 -2.79 6.74 9.58
N THR A 95 -3.24 7.27 8.44
CA THR A 95 -3.69 6.48 7.30
C THR A 95 -3.05 6.99 6.02
N VAL A 96 -2.43 6.07 5.28
CA VAL A 96 -1.73 6.37 4.03
C VAL A 96 -2.15 5.37 2.97
N THR A 97 -2.44 5.83 1.77
CA THR A 97 -2.84 4.97 0.65
C THR A 97 -1.76 4.93 -0.41
N LEU A 98 -1.29 3.73 -0.75
CA LEU A 98 -0.42 3.47 -1.88
C LEU A 98 -1.27 3.05 -3.08
N PHE A 99 -0.96 3.55 -4.27
CA PHE A 99 -1.69 3.20 -5.49
C PHE A 99 -0.78 2.48 -6.47
N MET A 100 -1.16 1.27 -6.88
CA MET A 100 -0.45 0.50 -7.89
C MET A 100 -1.29 0.44 -9.17
N PRO A 101 -0.85 1.05 -10.28
CA PRO A 101 -1.50 0.87 -11.57
C PRO A 101 -1.33 -0.58 -12.03
N VAL A 102 -2.42 -1.19 -12.48
CA VAL A 102 -2.45 -2.55 -13.03
C VAL A 102 -3.21 -2.54 -14.35
N THR A 103 -2.72 -3.31 -15.32
CA THR A 103 -3.40 -3.57 -16.58
C THR A 103 -3.72 -5.06 -16.66
N ALA A 104 -5.01 -5.39 -16.83
CA ALA A 104 -5.43 -6.72 -17.24
C ALA A 104 -5.21 -6.84 -18.74
N LEU A 105 -4.31 -7.71 -19.18
CA LEU A 105 -4.01 -7.91 -20.60
C LEU A 105 -5.18 -8.61 -21.32
N ALA A 106 -5.15 -8.60 -22.66
CA ALA A 106 -6.18 -9.25 -23.48
C ALA A 106 -6.34 -10.76 -23.21
N ASN A 107 -5.31 -11.40 -22.66
CA ASN A 107 -5.30 -12.82 -22.30
C ASN A 107 -5.46 -13.08 -20.78
N ALA A 108 -5.76 -12.07 -19.95
CA ALA A 108 -5.98 -12.25 -18.52
C ALA A 108 -7.07 -13.32 -18.28
N PRO A 109 -6.90 -14.30 -17.37
CA PRO A 109 -7.95 -15.27 -17.09
C PRO A 109 -9.23 -14.58 -16.60
N LEU A 110 -10.39 -15.12 -16.93
CA LEU A 110 -11.70 -14.55 -16.53
C LEU A 110 -12.08 -15.01 -15.13
N GLY A 111 -12.93 -14.23 -14.45
CA GLY A 111 -13.37 -14.50 -13.09
C GLY A 111 -12.40 -13.98 -12.04
N GLU A 112 -12.49 -14.50 -10.82
CA GLU A 112 -11.68 -14.08 -9.68
C GLU A 112 -10.19 -14.39 -9.91
N GLN A 113 -9.34 -13.37 -9.81
CA GLN A 113 -7.89 -13.47 -9.92
C GLN A 113 -7.23 -12.91 -8.66
N HIS A 114 -6.16 -13.56 -8.24
CA HIS A 114 -5.36 -13.18 -7.07
C HIS A 114 -4.07 -12.51 -7.54
N ILE A 115 -3.77 -11.33 -7.01
CA ILE A 115 -2.52 -10.61 -7.25
C ILE A 115 -1.79 -10.52 -5.92
N PRO A 116 -0.84 -11.43 -5.64
CA PRO A 116 -0.05 -11.40 -4.42
C PRO A 116 0.80 -10.13 -4.33
N LEU A 117 0.79 -9.51 -3.14
CA LEU A 117 1.59 -8.33 -2.83
C LEU A 117 2.48 -8.58 -1.61
N LYS A 118 3.62 -7.91 -1.57
CA LYS A 118 4.54 -7.87 -0.43
C LYS A 118 4.73 -6.43 0.00
N LEU A 119 4.20 -6.09 1.18
CA LEU A 119 4.38 -4.78 1.80
C LEU A 119 5.46 -4.87 2.88
N ARG A 120 6.64 -4.30 2.60
CA ARG A 120 7.76 -4.22 3.53
C ARG A 120 7.84 -2.84 4.17
N TYR A 121 8.03 -2.79 5.48
CA TYR A 121 8.22 -1.55 6.23
C TYR A 121 8.98 -1.80 7.53
N GLN A 122 9.38 -0.71 8.19
CA GLN A 122 9.83 -0.72 9.57
C GLN A 122 9.02 0.29 10.37
N ALA A 123 8.40 -0.17 11.44
CA ALA A 123 7.63 0.67 12.35
C ALA A 123 8.50 1.16 13.50
N CYS A 124 8.35 2.43 13.86
CA CYS A 124 9.00 3.02 15.01
C CYS A 124 7.99 3.81 15.86
N SER A 125 8.19 3.82 17.17
CA SER A 125 7.53 4.75 18.09
C SER A 125 8.33 6.05 18.17
N SER A 126 8.04 6.92 19.14
CA SER A 126 8.87 8.09 19.46
C SER A 126 10.23 7.76 20.08
N GLU A 127 10.46 6.51 20.48
CA GLU A 127 11.62 6.10 21.28
C GLU A 127 12.41 4.96 20.66
N ILE A 128 11.73 4.00 20.02
CA ILE A 128 12.35 2.77 19.51
C ILE A 128 11.85 2.43 18.11
N CYS A 129 12.69 1.78 17.34
CA CYS A 129 12.29 1.12 16.10
C CYS A 129 12.15 -0.39 16.34
N LEU A 130 11.07 -0.95 15.81
CA LEU A 130 10.82 -2.39 15.81
C LEU A 130 11.63 -3.06 14.68
N PRO A 131 11.83 -4.38 14.71
CA PRO A 131 12.38 -5.11 13.57
C PRO A 131 11.54 -4.86 12.30
N PRO A 132 12.18 -4.75 11.11
CA PRO A 132 11.46 -4.66 9.85
C PRO A 132 10.57 -5.88 9.62
N VAL A 133 9.44 -5.67 8.96
CA VAL A 133 8.49 -6.73 8.64
C VAL A 133 8.09 -6.66 7.17
N THR A 134 7.76 -7.82 6.61
CA THR A 134 7.13 -7.93 5.28
C THR A 134 5.79 -8.62 5.46
N LEU A 135 4.71 -7.95 5.11
CA LEU A 135 3.37 -8.52 5.06
C LEU A 135 3.12 -9.09 3.67
N THR A 136 2.74 -10.37 3.61
CA THR A 136 2.12 -10.96 2.42
C THR A 136 0.64 -10.56 2.42
N LEU A 137 0.23 -9.95 1.33
CA LEU A 137 -1.12 -9.47 1.07
C LEU A 137 -1.62 -10.07 -0.24
N ASP A 138 -2.92 -10.01 -0.48
CA ASP A 138 -3.51 -10.56 -1.68
C ASP A 138 -4.62 -9.65 -2.18
N ALA A 139 -4.45 -9.10 -3.38
CA ALA A 139 -5.45 -8.28 -4.03
C ALA A 139 -6.32 -9.17 -4.92
N VAL A 140 -7.60 -9.28 -4.56
CA VAL A 140 -8.58 -10.04 -5.33
C VAL A 140 -9.25 -9.12 -6.35
N VAL A 141 -9.24 -9.52 -7.62
CA VAL A 141 -9.85 -8.78 -8.73
C VAL A 141 -10.66 -9.71 -9.62
N ASN A 142 -11.93 -9.36 -9.89
CA ASN A 142 -12.73 -10.08 -10.87
C ASN A 142 -12.44 -9.57 -12.28
N VAL A 143 -12.15 -10.47 -13.22
CA VAL A 143 -11.89 -10.11 -14.62
C VAL A 143 -13.06 -10.48 -15.52
N ALA A 144 -13.56 -9.50 -16.27
CA ALA A 144 -14.59 -9.68 -17.28
C ALA A 144 -14.00 -9.64 -18.70
N ALA A 145 -14.70 -10.28 -19.64
CA ALA A 145 -14.25 -10.39 -21.03
C ALA A 145 -14.35 -9.08 -21.82
N SER A 146 -15.30 -8.20 -21.47
CA SER A 146 -15.63 -6.99 -22.21
C SER A 146 -15.58 -5.76 -21.31
N THR A 147 -15.16 -4.63 -21.89
CA THR A 147 -15.17 -3.31 -21.22
C THR A 147 -16.56 -2.85 -20.83
N SER A 148 -17.62 -3.29 -21.53
CA SER A 148 -19.01 -3.00 -21.18
C SER A 148 -19.45 -3.59 -19.83
N ALA A 149 -18.77 -4.62 -19.35
CA ALA A 149 -19.04 -5.23 -18.05
C ALA A 149 -18.23 -4.59 -16.91
N SER A 150 -17.24 -3.75 -17.23
CA SER A 150 -16.40 -3.13 -16.21
C SER A 150 -17.14 -2.02 -15.46
N LYS A 151 -16.95 -1.96 -14.14
CA LYS A 151 -17.62 -0.98 -13.28
C LYS A 151 -16.64 -0.35 -12.29
N PRO A 152 -16.66 0.98 -12.10
CA PRO A 152 -15.95 1.63 -11.01
C PRO A 152 -16.37 1.05 -9.66
N ALA A 153 -15.40 0.84 -8.78
CA ALA A 153 -15.58 0.37 -7.42
C ALA A 153 -14.80 1.26 -6.44
N HIS A 154 -15.24 1.29 -5.17
CA HIS A 154 -14.56 1.98 -4.08
C HIS A 154 -14.19 3.43 -4.37
N ALA A 155 -15.10 4.19 -4.98
CA ALA A 155 -14.86 5.55 -5.44
C ALA A 155 -14.37 6.49 -4.32
N GLU A 156 -14.75 6.23 -3.07
CA GLU A 156 -14.29 6.93 -1.88
C GLU A 156 -12.76 6.83 -1.65
N ILE A 157 -12.14 5.74 -2.09
CA ILE A 157 -10.69 5.53 -2.01
C ILE A 157 -9.99 6.20 -3.19
N PHE A 158 -10.57 6.07 -4.40
CA PHE A 158 -9.89 6.46 -5.65
C PHE A 158 -10.13 7.91 -6.08
N ARG A 159 -11.26 8.55 -5.71
CA ARG A 159 -11.52 9.98 -5.99
C ARG A 159 -10.58 10.91 -5.22
N ASN A 160 -10.15 10.48 -4.03
CA ASN A 160 -9.26 11.26 -3.17
C ASN A 160 -7.79 11.22 -3.61
N GLY A 161 -7.42 10.31 -4.52
CA GLY A 161 -6.08 10.22 -5.10
C GLY A 161 -5.82 11.19 -6.26
N GLU A 162 -6.88 11.63 -6.96
CA GLU A 162 -6.77 12.54 -8.10
C GLU A 162 -6.64 14.01 -7.67
N SER A 163 -7.19 14.39 -6.51
CA SER A 163 -7.21 15.79 -6.03
C SER A 163 -5.89 16.28 -5.41
N ARG A 164 -4.82 15.48 -5.42
CA ARG A 164 -3.49 15.83 -4.86
C ARG A 164 -2.34 15.82 -5.87
N ARG A 165 -2.65 15.87 -7.17
CA ARG A 165 -1.64 16.16 -8.20
C ARG A 165 -1.47 17.66 -8.38
#